data_AF-A0A0K0D949-F1
#
_entry.id   AF-A0A0K0D949-F1
#
_cell.length_a   1.000
_cell.length_b   1.000
_cell.length_c   1.000
_cell.angle_alpha   90.00
_cell.angle_beta   90.00
_cell.angle_gamma   90.00
#
_symmetry.space_group_name_H-M   'P 1'
#
loop_
_entity.id
_entity.type
_entity.pdbx_description
1 polymer ?
#
loop_
_entity_poly.entity_id
_entity_poly.type
_entity_poly.pdbx_seq_one_letter_code
_entity_poly.pdbx_strand_id
1 'polypeptide(L)'
;MLRLAVVSISLFLPMVAPKRPINGTHCSKNQVISRMTVFEDGTLEAECGPVPCGEVGRRCIDDQTGCRADTDVFSGMRWAPNGQSVLLRCCTIKVPNKIYVGTDLVTAGSYYEGGMVSAKDMYYPKGKEYDFIANIRTEQGGVRVWVYRVACGENDRRVDFEPMVISQPTLPPQQPIPVRPQ
;
A
#
# COMPACT_ATOMS: atom_id res chain seq x y z
N MET A 1 -19.12 -58.27 32.55
CA MET A 1 -18.28 -58.03 31.36
C MET A 1 -18.69 -56.68 30.78
N LEU A 2 -17.90 -55.63 30.95
CA LEU A 2 -18.21 -54.29 30.41
C LEU A 2 -16.97 -53.83 29.62
N ARG A 3 -17.04 -53.85 28.29
CA ARG A 3 -15.95 -53.42 27.41
C ARG A 3 -16.11 -51.92 27.16
N LEU A 4 -15.22 -51.11 27.74
CA LEU A 4 -15.08 -49.70 27.37
C LEU A 4 -14.39 -49.62 26.00
N ALA A 5 -15.10 -49.08 25.00
CA ALA A 5 -14.52 -48.69 23.74
C ALA A 5 -13.89 -47.30 23.91
N VAL A 6 -12.55 -47.23 23.86
CA VAL A 6 -11.81 -45.96 23.81
C VAL A 6 -11.83 -45.47 22.36
N VAL A 7 -12.72 -44.52 22.05
CA VAL A 7 -12.72 -43.83 20.77
C VAL A 7 -11.60 -42.79 20.82
N SER A 8 -10.48 -43.10 20.17
CA SER A 8 -9.37 -42.16 19.97
C SER A 8 -9.81 -41.09 18.97
N ILE A 9 -10.18 -39.92 19.48
CA ILE A 9 -10.48 -38.73 18.66
C ILE A 9 -9.12 -38.16 18.24
N SER A 10 -8.66 -38.54 17.05
CA SER A 10 -7.52 -37.93 16.38
C SER A 10 -7.89 -36.48 16.03
N LEU A 11 -7.44 -35.55 16.86
CA LEU A 11 -7.46 -34.12 16.60
C LEU A 11 -6.58 -33.82 15.38
N PHE A 12 -7.17 -33.86 14.18
CA PHE A 12 -6.59 -33.24 12.99
C PHE A 12 -6.64 -31.72 13.19
N LEU A 13 -5.59 -31.15 13.80
CA LEU A 13 -5.37 -29.71 13.71
C LEU A 13 -5.10 -29.39 12.23
N PRO A 14 -5.91 -28.53 11.57
CA PRO A 14 -5.55 -28.05 10.26
C PRO A 14 -4.26 -27.25 10.40
N MET A 15 -3.18 -27.73 9.80
CA MET A 15 -2.00 -26.90 9.58
C MET A 15 -2.42 -25.74 8.69
N VAL A 16 -2.68 -24.58 9.30
CA VAL A 16 -2.87 -23.32 8.58
C VAL A 16 -1.54 -23.03 7.91
N ALA A 17 -1.47 -23.26 6.60
CA ALA A 17 -0.31 -22.88 5.82
C ALA A 17 -0.04 -21.38 6.03
N PRO A 18 1.21 -20.97 6.25
CA PRO A 18 1.53 -19.56 6.38
C PRO A 18 1.10 -18.85 5.10
N LYS A 19 0.28 -17.79 5.25
CA LYS A 19 -0.15 -16.97 4.11
C LYS A 19 1.08 -16.47 3.37
N ARG A 20 1.05 -16.57 2.04
CA ARG A 20 2.12 -16.10 1.16
C ARG A 20 2.41 -14.61 1.45
N PRO A 21 3.68 -14.17 1.38
CA PRO A 21 4.01 -12.76 1.55
C PRO A 21 3.19 -11.91 0.58
N ILE A 22 2.71 -10.76 1.06
CA ILE A 22 2.11 -9.76 0.19
C ILE A 22 3.21 -9.27 -0.74
N ASN A 23 3.06 -9.49 -2.04
CA ASN A 23 3.95 -8.91 -3.05
C ASN A 23 3.58 -7.44 -3.21
N GLY A 24 4.00 -6.61 -2.24
CA GLY A 24 3.79 -5.17 -2.27
C GLY A 24 5.13 -4.45 -2.31
N THR A 25 5.36 -3.64 -3.35
CA THR A 25 6.40 -2.60 -3.31
C THR A 25 5.79 -1.33 -2.73
N HIS A 26 6.56 -0.58 -1.94
CA HIS A 26 6.14 0.75 -1.54
C HIS A 26 6.07 1.64 -2.78
N CYS A 27 5.00 2.41 -2.92
CA CYS A 27 4.91 3.41 -3.97
C CYS A 27 6.04 4.44 -3.84
N SER A 28 6.56 4.85 -4.99
CA SER A 28 7.49 5.96 -5.06
C SER A 28 6.79 7.27 -4.68
N LYS A 29 7.57 8.33 -4.47
CA LYS A 29 6.99 9.67 -4.30
C LYS A 29 6.10 10.03 -5.49
N ASN A 30 5.00 10.75 -5.23
CA ASN A 30 3.93 11.06 -6.21
C ASN A 30 3.24 9.83 -6.83
N GLN A 31 3.37 8.66 -6.22
CA GLN A 31 2.57 7.50 -6.56
C GLN A 31 1.67 7.12 -5.38
N VAL A 32 0.52 6.56 -5.71
CA VAL A 32 -0.47 6.00 -4.79
C VAL A 32 -0.86 4.62 -5.29
N ILE A 33 -1.42 3.78 -4.44
CA ILE A 33 -1.95 2.51 -4.90
C ILE A 33 -3.19 2.79 -5.77
N SER A 34 -3.10 2.42 -7.05
CA SER A 34 -4.19 2.57 -8.01
C SER A 34 -4.94 1.27 -8.22
N ARG A 35 -4.32 0.12 -7.97
CA ARG A 35 -4.91 -1.19 -8.22
C ARG A 35 -4.61 -2.15 -7.08
N MET A 36 -5.63 -2.92 -6.70
CA MET A 36 -5.56 -3.98 -5.69
C MET A 36 -6.12 -5.25 -6.29
N THR A 37 -5.33 -6.31 -6.29
CA THR A 37 -5.72 -7.63 -6.80
C THR A 37 -5.78 -8.62 -5.64
N VAL A 38 -6.87 -9.38 -5.55
CA VAL A 38 -7.01 -10.51 -4.62
C VAL A 38 -7.05 -11.77 -5.47
N PHE A 39 -5.96 -12.53 -5.47
CA PHE A 39 -5.87 -13.77 -6.23
C PHE A 39 -6.72 -14.88 -5.61
N GLU A 40 -6.99 -15.94 -6.38
CA GLU A 40 -7.80 -17.09 -5.92
C GLU A 40 -7.20 -17.80 -4.71
N ASP A 41 -5.86 -17.77 -4.57
CA ASP A 41 -5.14 -18.34 -3.43
C ASP A 41 -5.13 -17.42 -2.19
N GLY A 42 -5.82 -16.28 -2.25
CA GLY A 42 -5.86 -15.27 -1.20
C GLY A 42 -4.63 -14.37 -1.13
N THR A 43 -3.70 -14.49 -2.08
CA THR A 43 -2.58 -13.56 -2.20
C THR A 43 -3.10 -12.17 -2.57
N LEU A 44 -2.51 -11.15 -1.95
CA LEU A 44 -2.82 -9.75 -2.20
C LEU A 44 -1.66 -9.12 -2.97
N GLU A 45 -1.99 -8.32 -3.97
CA GLU A 45 -1.02 -7.52 -4.73
C GLU A 45 -1.57 -6.12 -4.91
N ALA A 46 -0.67 -5.14 -4.81
CA ALA A 46 -1.02 -3.75 -4.96
C ALA A 46 -0.05 -3.06 -5.93
N GLU A 47 -0.60 -2.32 -6.87
CA GLU A 47 0.17 -1.63 -7.91
C GLU A 47 0.05 -0.11 -7.75
N CYS A 48 1.17 0.56 -8.01
CA CYS A 48 1.29 2.00 -7.83
C CYS A 48 1.05 2.75 -9.14
N GLY A 49 0.18 3.76 -9.09
CA GLY A 49 -0.10 4.69 -10.17
C GLY A 49 0.26 6.13 -9.77
N PRO A 50 0.57 7.01 -10.73
CA PRO A 50 0.99 8.36 -10.41
C PRO A 50 -0.21 9.29 -10.18
N VAL A 51 -0.19 10.12 -9.13
CA VAL A 51 -1.27 11.09 -8.86
C VAL A 51 -1.26 12.22 -9.90
N PRO A 52 -2.39 12.77 -10.37
CA PRO A 52 -2.39 13.79 -11.44
C PRO A 52 -1.78 15.14 -11.04
N CYS A 53 -1.85 15.55 -9.78
CA CYS A 53 -1.29 16.80 -9.25
C CYS A 53 -0.97 16.69 -7.75
N GLY A 54 -0.36 17.75 -7.20
CA GLY A 54 -0.01 17.81 -5.78
C GLY A 54 1.24 17.01 -5.43
N GLU A 55 1.36 16.64 -4.16
CA GLU A 55 2.46 15.83 -3.65
C GLU A 55 1.98 14.65 -2.81
N VAL A 56 2.63 13.49 -2.97
CA VAL A 56 2.44 12.29 -2.13
C VAL A 56 3.78 11.72 -1.71
N GLY A 57 3.87 11.24 -0.48
CA GLY A 57 5.04 10.48 -0.02
C GLY A 57 6.15 11.33 0.59
N ARG A 58 5.85 12.56 1.01
CA ARG A 58 6.81 13.43 1.71
C ARG A 58 7.17 12.88 3.09
N ARG A 59 6.19 12.33 3.79
CA ARG A 59 6.33 11.60 5.06
C ARG A 59 5.49 10.35 4.96
N CYS A 60 5.99 9.25 5.51
CA CYS A 60 5.26 8.00 5.56
C CYS A 60 5.47 7.33 6.92
N ILE A 61 4.44 6.64 7.38
CA ILE A 61 4.40 5.88 8.62
C ILE A 61 4.06 4.45 8.25
N ASP A 62 4.92 3.52 8.64
CA ASP A 62 4.75 2.10 8.40
C ASP A 62 3.94 1.43 9.51
N ASP A 63 3.60 0.16 9.28
CA ASP A 63 3.03 -0.74 10.28
C ASP A 63 1.71 -0.27 10.90
N GLN A 64 0.93 0.48 10.14
CA GLN A 64 -0.38 0.98 10.57
C GLN A 64 -1.49 -0.02 10.24
N THR A 65 -2.53 -0.12 11.06
CA THR A 65 -3.70 -0.95 10.73
C THR A 65 -4.67 -0.28 9.75
N GLY A 66 -4.39 0.97 9.35
CA GLY A 66 -5.24 1.81 8.52
C GLY A 66 -4.73 3.26 8.48
N CYS A 67 -4.90 3.94 7.35
CA CYS A 67 -4.60 5.36 7.23
C CYS A 67 -5.74 6.19 7.80
N ARG A 68 -5.47 6.93 8.89
CA ARG A 68 -6.53 7.56 9.72
C ARG A 68 -6.63 9.06 9.51
N ALA A 69 -5.54 9.75 9.19
CA ALA A 69 -5.61 11.19 8.95
C ALA A 69 -6.19 11.46 7.57
N ASP A 70 -6.96 12.54 7.45
CA ASP A 70 -7.47 13.00 6.14
C ASP A 70 -6.34 13.34 5.17
N THR A 71 -5.14 13.61 5.67
CA THR A 71 -3.95 13.86 4.87
C THR A 71 -3.13 12.59 4.60
N ASP A 72 -3.58 11.40 4.99
CA ASP A 72 -2.86 10.16 4.76
C ASP A 72 -3.48 9.33 3.63
N VAL A 73 -2.63 8.62 2.90
CA VAL A 73 -3.00 7.67 1.84
C VAL A 73 -2.20 6.40 1.92
N PHE A 74 -2.86 5.31 1.57
CA PHE A 74 -2.26 4.00 1.41
C PHE A 74 -1.21 3.99 0.28
N SER A 75 0.01 3.54 0.61
CA SER A 75 1.17 3.56 -0.28
C SER A 75 1.91 2.21 -0.34
N GLY A 76 1.45 1.19 0.37
CA GLY A 76 2.09 -0.12 0.43
C GLY A 76 1.61 -0.92 1.64
N MET A 77 1.79 -2.24 1.60
CA MET A 77 1.29 -3.15 2.63
C MET A 77 2.18 -4.37 2.82
N ARG A 78 2.08 -4.99 4.01
CA ARG A 78 2.66 -6.30 4.33
C ARG A 78 1.76 -7.06 5.32
N TRP A 79 1.93 -8.37 5.41
CA TRP A 79 1.29 -9.13 6.49
C TRP A 79 1.88 -8.72 7.85
N ALA A 80 1.01 -8.64 8.86
CA ALA A 80 1.43 -8.58 10.25
C ALA A 80 2.19 -9.87 10.64
N PRO A 81 3.04 -9.84 11.68
CA PRO A 81 3.79 -11.03 12.11
C PRO A 81 2.93 -12.27 12.41
N ASN A 82 1.66 -12.07 12.76
CA ASN A 82 0.70 -13.14 13.02
C ASN A 82 0.06 -13.74 11.75
N GLY A 83 0.28 -13.15 10.56
CA GLY A 83 -0.33 -13.58 9.29
C GLY A 83 -1.85 -13.39 9.18
N GLN A 84 -2.48 -12.72 10.15
CA GLN A 84 -3.95 -12.59 10.21
C GLN A 84 -4.46 -11.23 9.75
N SER A 85 -3.64 -10.18 9.86
CA SER A 85 -4.00 -8.82 9.46
C SER A 85 -2.96 -8.21 8.51
N VAL A 86 -3.39 -7.22 7.74
CA VAL A 86 -2.52 -6.44 6.86
C VAL A 86 -2.10 -5.17 7.58
N LEU A 87 -0.79 -4.89 7.56
CA LEU A 87 -0.21 -3.64 8.00
C LEU A 87 0.09 -2.77 6.79
N LEU A 88 -0.25 -1.48 6.89
CA LEU A 88 -0.17 -0.50 5.83
C LEU A 88 0.97 0.47 6.08
N ARG A 89 1.56 0.93 4.98
CA ARG A 89 2.34 2.15 4.88
C ARG A 89 1.40 3.29 4.49
N CYS A 90 1.24 4.26 5.39
CA CYS A 90 0.43 5.45 5.17
C CYS A 90 1.34 6.63 4.91
N CYS A 91 1.18 7.28 3.77
CA CYS A 91 1.98 8.44 3.37
C CYS A 91 1.13 9.71 3.35
N THR A 92 1.75 10.84 3.68
CA THR A 92 1.08 12.14 3.59
C THR A 92 0.81 12.51 2.12
N ILE A 93 -0.41 12.96 1.85
CA ILE A 93 -0.88 13.55 0.59
C ILE A 93 -1.21 15.02 0.81
N LYS A 94 -0.85 15.86 -0.17
CA LYS A 94 -1.31 17.25 -0.27
C LYS A 94 -1.72 17.51 -1.71
N VAL A 95 -3.02 17.61 -1.93
CA VAL A 95 -3.64 17.83 -3.24
C VAL A 95 -4.67 18.97 -3.16
N PRO A 96 -4.99 19.64 -4.27
CA PRO A 96 -5.92 20.77 -4.28
C PRO A 96 -7.31 20.40 -3.79
N ASN A 97 -7.90 19.35 -4.37
CA ASN A 97 -9.20 18.85 -4.00
C ASN A 97 -9.16 17.34 -3.92
N LYS A 98 -9.78 16.81 -2.87
CA LYS A 98 -9.90 15.38 -2.63
C LYS A 98 -11.30 15.07 -2.09
N ILE A 99 -12.00 14.12 -2.73
CA ILE A 99 -13.34 13.70 -2.32
C ILE A 99 -13.37 12.19 -2.09
N TYR A 100 -14.09 11.75 -1.07
CA TYR A 100 -14.36 10.34 -0.86
C TYR A 100 -15.49 9.91 -1.80
N VAL A 101 -15.26 8.88 -2.62
CA VAL A 101 -16.24 8.43 -3.63
C VAL A 101 -16.92 7.12 -3.27
N GLY A 102 -16.36 6.35 -2.32
CA GLY A 102 -17.02 5.16 -1.80
C GLY A 102 -16.06 4.06 -1.36
N THR A 103 -16.66 2.89 -1.12
CA THR A 103 -15.93 1.66 -0.82
C THR A 103 -16.29 0.57 -1.81
N ASP A 104 -15.36 -0.37 -2.02
CA ASP A 104 -15.62 -1.60 -2.74
C ASP A 104 -15.11 -2.82 -1.95
N LEU A 105 -15.65 -4.01 -2.22
CA LEU A 105 -15.17 -5.28 -1.66
C LEU A 105 -14.51 -6.09 -2.78
N VAL A 106 -13.20 -6.22 -2.72
CA VAL A 106 -12.43 -7.04 -3.65
C VAL A 106 -12.37 -8.46 -3.11
N THR A 107 -12.97 -9.40 -3.85
CA THR A 107 -13.05 -10.83 -3.48
C THR A 107 -12.00 -11.64 -4.23
N ALA A 108 -11.78 -12.89 -3.83
CA ALA A 108 -10.83 -13.78 -4.49
C ALA A 108 -11.11 -13.95 -5.99
N GLY A 109 -10.08 -13.83 -6.82
CA GLY A 109 -10.17 -13.85 -8.28
C GLY A 109 -10.55 -12.52 -8.92
N SER A 110 -10.62 -11.43 -8.14
CA SER A 110 -11.03 -10.10 -8.63
C SER A 110 -10.01 -9.01 -8.28
N TYR A 111 -10.25 -7.81 -8.81
CA TYR A 111 -9.43 -6.64 -8.55
C TYR A 111 -10.30 -5.38 -8.48
N TYR A 112 -9.81 -4.38 -7.76
CA TYR A 112 -10.24 -3.00 -7.91
C TYR A 112 -9.17 -2.22 -8.66
N GLU A 113 -9.58 -1.39 -9.61
CA GLU A 113 -8.70 -0.49 -10.36
C GLU A 113 -9.29 0.91 -10.39
N GLY A 114 -8.57 1.85 -9.75
CA GLY A 114 -8.74 3.27 -9.94
C GLY A 114 -7.97 3.76 -11.17
N GLY A 115 -7.89 5.06 -11.34
CA GLY A 115 -7.28 5.63 -12.54
C GLY A 115 -7.90 6.95 -12.93
N MET A 116 -7.60 7.38 -14.15
CA MET A 116 -8.22 8.58 -14.71
C MET A 116 -9.72 8.36 -14.87
N VAL A 117 -10.49 9.30 -14.33
CA VAL A 117 -11.95 9.26 -14.36
C VAL A 117 -12.44 9.75 -15.72
N SER A 118 -13.46 9.09 -16.26
CA SER A 118 -14.05 9.49 -17.53
C SER A 118 -14.86 10.79 -17.37
N ALA A 119 -14.88 11.64 -18.41
CA ALA A 119 -15.49 12.97 -18.31
C ALA A 119 -16.98 12.96 -17.88
N LYS A 120 -17.72 11.90 -18.20
CA LYS A 120 -19.14 11.74 -17.81
C LYS A 120 -19.32 11.46 -16.31
N ASP A 121 -18.30 10.92 -15.66
CA ASP A 121 -18.34 10.51 -14.25
C ASP A 121 -17.61 11.52 -13.36
N MET A 122 -17.14 12.64 -13.92
CA MET A 122 -16.42 13.66 -13.20
C MET A 122 -17.34 14.47 -12.28
N TYR A 123 -16.86 14.79 -11.08
CA TYR A 123 -17.58 15.65 -10.14
C TYR A 123 -17.34 17.14 -10.44
N TYR A 124 -16.11 17.47 -10.83
CA TYR A 124 -15.66 18.79 -11.24
C TYR A 124 -15.51 18.81 -12.76
N PRO A 125 -16.34 19.57 -13.51
CA PRO A 125 -16.38 19.51 -14.97
C PRO A 125 -15.16 20.10 -15.70
N LYS A 126 -14.18 20.64 -14.95
CA LYS A 126 -12.94 21.21 -15.49
C LYS A 126 -11.73 20.48 -14.91
N GLY A 127 -10.71 20.28 -15.74
CA GLY A 127 -9.45 19.66 -15.34
C GLY A 127 -9.45 18.13 -15.45
N LYS A 128 -8.77 17.45 -14.52
CA LYS A 128 -8.62 15.99 -14.51
C LYS A 128 -8.98 15.42 -13.15
N GLU A 129 -9.66 14.30 -13.16
CA GLU A 129 -9.97 13.52 -11.97
C GLU A 129 -9.30 12.16 -12.00
N TYR A 130 -8.88 11.69 -10.83
CA TYR A 130 -8.20 10.41 -10.67
C TYR A 130 -8.63 9.71 -9.38
N ASP A 131 -9.10 8.47 -9.52
CA ASP A 131 -9.47 7.59 -8.41
C ASP A 131 -8.27 6.77 -7.95
N PHE A 132 -8.12 6.62 -6.64
CA PHE A 132 -7.07 5.82 -6.03
C PHE A 132 -7.55 5.17 -4.73
N ILE A 133 -6.86 4.13 -4.31
CA ILE A 133 -7.15 3.41 -3.07
C ILE A 133 -6.49 4.16 -1.91
N ALA A 134 -7.30 4.79 -1.06
CA ALA A 134 -6.82 5.56 0.08
C ALA A 134 -6.55 4.71 1.31
N ASN A 135 -7.28 3.60 1.46
CA ASN A 135 -7.16 2.71 2.61
C ASN A 135 -7.72 1.31 2.28
N ILE A 136 -7.33 0.30 3.05
CA ILE A 136 -7.82 -1.06 2.90
C ILE A 136 -8.06 -1.73 4.26
N ARG A 137 -8.92 -2.74 4.28
CA ARG A 137 -9.17 -3.58 5.46
C ARG A 137 -9.50 -5.00 5.00
N THR A 138 -8.84 -5.98 5.58
CA THR A 138 -9.24 -7.39 5.41
C THR A 138 -10.55 -7.65 6.13
N GLU A 139 -11.52 -8.21 5.43
CA GLU A 139 -12.83 -8.59 5.96
C GLU A 139 -13.13 -10.06 5.63
N GLN A 140 -14.20 -10.62 6.20
CA GLN A 140 -14.65 -11.96 5.79
C GLN A 140 -15.06 -11.94 4.32
N GLY A 141 -14.42 -12.76 3.50
CA GLY A 141 -14.71 -12.89 2.06
C GLY A 141 -13.92 -11.97 1.13
N GLY A 142 -13.05 -11.08 1.63
CA GLY A 142 -12.23 -10.24 0.76
C GLY A 142 -11.48 -9.10 1.44
N VAL A 143 -11.12 -8.10 0.64
CA VAL A 143 -10.49 -6.86 1.08
C VAL A 143 -11.41 -5.68 0.76
N ARG A 144 -11.86 -4.98 1.80
CA ARG A 144 -12.56 -3.71 1.65
C ARG A 144 -11.56 -2.64 1.27
N VAL A 145 -11.84 -1.90 0.20
CA VAL A 145 -11.05 -0.75 -0.24
C VAL A 145 -11.86 0.52 -0.09
N TRP A 146 -11.21 1.61 0.33
CA TRP A 146 -11.79 2.95 0.37
C TRP A 146 -11.17 3.76 -0.75
N VAL A 147 -12.03 4.35 -1.57
CA VAL A 147 -11.63 5.05 -2.78
C VAL A 147 -11.80 6.54 -2.55
N TYR A 148 -10.74 7.27 -2.86
CA TYR A 148 -10.77 8.71 -2.93
C TYR A 148 -10.45 9.15 -4.35
N ARG A 149 -10.97 10.31 -4.69
CA ARG A 149 -10.75 10.97 -5.95
C ARG A 149 -9.97 12.26 -5.74
N VAL A 150 -8.90 12.43 -6.48
CA VAL A 150 -8.20 13.72 -6.61
C VAL A 150 -8.76 14.46 -7.81
N ALA A 151 -9.13 15.73 -7.60
CA ALA A 151 -9.50 16.64 -8.68
C ALA A 151 -8.43 17.73 -8.83
N CYS A 152 -7.87 17.82 -10.03
CA CYS A 152 -6.84 18.78 -10.40
C CYS A 152 -7.41 19.77 -11.41
N GLY A 153 -7.27 21.06 -11.15
CA GLY A 153 -7.52 22.10 -12.13
C GLY A 153 -6.50 22.07 -13.28
N GLU A 154 -6.76 22.85 -14.33
CA GLU A 154 -5.92 22.90 -15.54
C GLU A 154 -4.46 23.32 -15.27
N ASN A 155 -4.25 24.13 -14.23
CA ASN A 155 -2.94 24.65 -13.85
C ASN A 155 -2.28 23.85 -12.72
N ASP A 156 -2.97 22.87 -12.13
CA ASP A 156 -2.44 22.08 -11.04
C ASP A 156 -1.46 21.03 -11.57
N ARG A 157 -0.22 21.09 -11.07
CA ARG A 157 0.85 20.17 -11.45
C ARG A 157 1.30 19.34 -10.26
N ARG A 158 2.03 18.26 -10.55
CA ARG A 158 2.77 17.52 -9.52
C ARG A 158 3.89 18.39 -8.98
N VAL A 159 4.19 18.24 -7.70
CA VAL A 159 5.43 18.78 -7.14
C VAL A 159 6.55 17.83 -7.52
N ASP A 160 7.53 18.31 -8.29
CA ASP A 160 8.73 17.54 -8.55
C ASP A 160 9.56 17.47 -7.28
N PHE A 161 9.79 16.26 -6.77
CA PHE A 161 10.74 16.07 -5.68
C PHE A 161 12.16 16.16 -6.24
N GLU A 162 13.00 16.96 -5.61
CA GLU A 162 14.43 16.97 -5.94
C GLU A 162 14.98 15.53 -5.87
N PRO A 163 15.67 15.05 -6.92
CA PRO A 163 16.32 13.75 -6.87
C PRO A 163 17.35 13.78 -5.74
N MET A 164 17.37 12.73 -4.91
CA MET A 164 18.40 12.60 -3.89
C MET A 164 19.76 12.52 -4.59
N VAL A 165 20.57 13.57 -4.48
CA VAL A 165 21.99 13.48 -4.82
C VAL A 165 22.60 12.51 -3.82
N ILE A 166 22.92 11.30 -4.28
CA ILE A 166 23.72 10.35 -3.51
C ILE A 166 25.12 10.95 -3.45
N SER A 167 25.38 11.81 -2.48
CA SER A 167 26.73 12.19 -2.13
C SER A 167 27.44 10.92 -1.66
N GLN A 168 28.34 10.40 -2.50
CA GLN A 168 29.21 9.30 -2.14
C GLN A 168 29.92 9.63 -0.81
N PRO A 169 30.07 8.68 0.12
CA PRO A 169 30.85 8.91 1.32
C PRO A 169 32.28 9.28 0.91
N THR A 170 32.71 10.48 1.23
CA THR A 170 34.12 10.86 1.14
C THR A 170 34.89 9.91 2.06
N LEU A 171 35.65 8.99 1.48
CA LEU A 171 36.54 8.12 2.26
C LEU A 171 37.46 9.04 3.08
N PRO A 172 37.60 8.81 4.40
CA PRO A 172 38.53 9.58 5.21
C PRO A 172 39.95 9.42 4.66
N PRO A 173 40.80 10.46 4.73
CA PRO A 173 42.18 10.37 4.27
C PRO A 173 42.87 9.16 4.89
N GLN A 174 43.40 8.27 4.06
CA GLN A 174 44.20 7.14 4.53
C GLN A 174 45.39 7.70 5.30
N GLN A 175 45.45 7.41 6.61
CA GLN A 175 46.61 7.75 7.41
C GLN A 175 47.83 6.95 6.88
N PRO A 176 48.98 7.60 6.67
CA PRO A 176 50.17 6.90 6.20
C PRO A 176 50.59 5.82 7.22
N ILE A 177 50.83 4.62 6.70
CA ILE A 177 51.29 3.45 7.47
C ILE A 177 52.65 3.78 8.10
N PRO A 178 52.84 3.61 9.42
CA PRO A 178 54.13 3.83 10.05
C PRO A 178 55.16 2.82 9.54
N VAL A 179 56.18 3.29 8.83
CA VAL A 179 57.34 2.48 8.47
C VAL A 179 58.15 2.24 9.73
N ARG A 180 58.26 0.98 10.15
CA ARG A 180 59.07 0.56 11.30
C ARG A 180 60.55 0.53 10.87
N PRO A 181 61.47 1.25 11.55
CA PRO A 181 62.90 1.13 11.27
C PRO A 181 63.42 -0.26 11.64
N GLN A 182 64.36 -0.77 10.83
CA GLN A 182 65.13 -2.00 11.08
C GLN A 182 66.21 -1.76 12.13
#